data_AF-A0A968U8C1-F1
#
_entry.id   AF-A0A968U8C1-F1
#
_cell.length_a   1.000
_cell.length_b   1.000
_cell.length_c   1.000
_cell.angle_alpha   90.00
_cell.angle_beta   90.00
_cell.angle_gamma   90.00
#
_symmetry.space_group_name_H-M   'P 1'
#
loop_
_entity.id
_entity.type
_entity.pdbx_description
1 polymer ?
#
loop_
_entity_poly.entity_id
_entity_poly.type
_entity_poly.pdbx_seq_one_letter_code
_entity_poly.pdbx_strand_id
1 'polypeptide(L)'
;MLQKKLRSVIKPRKVPLRLVLVVPFVLQIVGAVGLTGFLAWRNGEQAVNDLAMQLRNQVSTQVKMYLSNYLEKPDLINQFNAKAVQLGQIKLGDAAGLERHLWNQIQLFPLISYIQFGTETGEFVGVERQDKHRVDITISGKATSKNFSTYNTDKNGTRTQLISSKPDYDPRQRPWYTAAAKEGKSAWSSIYVYFSSQKLAISKGLPLYSATGKLIGVTAVDLSLAQIDAFLQELKIGKSGSVFSWRDREI
;
A
#
# COMPACT_ATOMS: atom_id res chain seq x y z
N MET A 1 54.89 -86.37 -37.49
CA MET A 1 53.51 -86.43 -38.02
C MET A 1 52.79 -85.13 -37.70
N LEU A 2 52.14 -84.53 -38.71
CA LEU A 2 51.02 -83.57 -38.70
C LEU A 2 51.18 -82.22 -37.95
N GLN A 3 51.32 -81.07 -38.62
CA GLN A 3 50.35 -80.28 -39.41
C GLN A 3 49.50 -79.26 -38.62
N LYS A 4 49.88 -77.97 -38.80
CA LYS A 4 49.07 -76.87 -39.39
C LYS A 4 47.98 -76.14 -38.56
N LYS A 5 47.92 -74.82 -38.82
CA LYS A 5 46.84 -73.81 -38.61
C LYS A 5 46.94 -72.99 -37.31
N LEU A 6 46.76 -71.66 -37.28
CA LEU A 6 46.43 -70.64 -38.29
C LEU A 6 46.90 -69.29 -37.71
N ARG A 7 47.73 -68.52 -38.45
CA ARG A 7 47.96 -67.10 -38.12
C ARG A 7 46.73 -66.32 -38.56
N SER A 8 46.06 -65.62 -37.65
CA SER A 8 44.95 -64.72 -37.98
C SER A 8 45.51 -63.50 -38.72
N VAL A 9 45.25 -63.43 -40.03
CA VAL A 9 45.51 -62.24 -40.83
C VAL A 9 44.36 -61.26 -40.58
N ILE A 10 44.60 -60.26 -39.73
CA ILE A 10 43.70 -59.10 -39.62
C ILE A 10 43.86 -58.31 -40.94
N LYS A 11 42.90 -58.45 -41.85
CA LYS A 11 42.81 -57.61 -43.06
C LYS A 11 42.64 -56.14 -42.63
N PRO A 12 43.49 -55.20 -43.07
CA PRO A 12 43.24 -53.78 -42.82
C PRO A 12 41.98 -53.38 -43.58
N ARG A 13 40.94 -52.96 -42.84
CA ARG A 13 39.70 -52.44 -43.40
C ARG A 13 40.06 -51.16 -44.16
N LYS A 14 39.88 -51.13 -45.48
CA LYS A 14 40.09 -49.94 -46.31
C LYS A 14 39.03 -48.91 -45.95
N VAL A 15 39.35 -48.00 -45.03
CA VAL A 15 38.47 -46.87 -44.69
C VAL A 15 38.60 -45.85 -45.82
N PRO A 16 37.50 -45.44 -46.48
CA PRO A 16 37.58 -44.45 -47.55
C PRO A 16 38.11 -43.12 -47.00
N LEU A 17 39.03 -42.47 -47.72
CA LEU A 17 39.69 -41.22 -47.31
C LEU A 17 38.70 -40.12 -46.90
N ARG A 18 37.55 -40.07 -47.59
CA ARG A 18 36.43 -39.17 -47.27
C ARG A 18 35.91 -39.36 -45.84
N LEU A 19 35.90 -40.58 -45.32
CA LEU A 19 35.42 -40.89 -43.97
C LEU A 19 36.44 -40.44 -42.91
N VAL A 20 37.74 -40.59 -43.20
CA VAL A 20 38.84 -40.16 -42.31
C VAL A 20 38.88 -38.63 -42.19
N LEU A 21 38.53 -37.90 -43.24
CA LEU A 21 38.50 -36.44 -43.22
C LEU A 21 37.15 -35.89 -42.74
N VAL A 22 36.01 -36.33 -43.29
CA VAL A 22 34.71 -35.70 -43.02
C VAL A 22 34.19 -35.97 -41.61
N VAL A 23 34.35 -37.19 -41.09
CA VAL A 23 33.83 -37.57 -39.77
C VAL A 23 34.39 -36.72 -38.63
N PRO A 24 35.72 -36.50 -38.49
CA PRO A 24 36.24 -35.67 -37.40
C PRO A 24 35.78 -34.20 -37.51
N PHE A 25 35.69 -33.63 -38.71
CA PHE A 25 35.17 -32.27 -38.90
C PHE A 25 33.69 -32.15 -38.51
N VAL A 26 32.84 -33.08 -38.94
CA VAL A 26 31.41 -33.09 -38.58
C VAL A 26 31.24 -33.29 -37.07
N LEU A 27 32.03 -34.18 -36.46
CA LEU A 27 31.97 -34.45 -35.03
C LEU A 27 32.39 -33.23 -34.20
N GLN A 28 33.38 -32.47 -34.65
CA GLN A 28 33.75 -31.18 -34.05
C GLN A 28 32.63 -30.15 -34.16
N ILE A 29 31.97 -30.02 -35.32
CA ILE A 29 30.84 -29.09 -35.50
C ILE A 29 29.67 -29.47 -34.60
N VAL A 30 29.28 -30.75 -34.57
CA VAL A 30 28.18 -31.23 -33.71
C VAL A 30 28.52 -31.02 -32.23
N GLY A 31 29.75 -31.30 -31.82
CA GLY A 31 30.21 -31.05 -30.47
C GLY A 31 30.17 -29.56 -30.09
N ALA A 32 30.65 -28.68 -30.97
CA ALA A 32 30.63 -27.24 -30.75
C ALA A 32 29.19 -26.70 -30.68
N VAL A 33 28.34 -27.04 -31.66
CA VAL A 33 26.95 -26.60 -31.70
C VAL A 33 26.17 -27.13 -30.51
N GLY A 34 26.31 -28.42 -30.18
CA GLY A 34 25.65 -29.03 -29.03
C GLY A 34 26.09 -28.40 -27.70
N LEU A 35 27.39 -28.13 -27.54
CA LEU A 35 27.91 -27.45 -26.36
C LEU A 35 27.39 -26.01 -26.27
N THR A 36 27.39 -25.26 -27.37
CA THR A 36 26.85 -23.89 -27.38
C THR A 36 25.35 -23.86 -27.12
N GLY A 37 24.57 -24.82 -27.65
CA GLY A 37 23.14 -24.94 -27.39
C GLY A 37 22.85 -25.31 -25.94
N PHE A 38 23.62 -26.25 -25.37
CA PHE A 38 23.52 -26.62 -23.96
C PHE A 38 23.89 -25.46 -23.03
N LEU A 39 24.98 -24.75 -23.32
CA LEU A 39 25.39 -23.56 -22.56
C LEU A 39 24.35 -22.43 -22.70
N ALA A 40 23.82 -22.19 -23.90
CA ALA A 40 22.79 -21.19 -24.14
C ALA A 40 21.50 -21.49 -23.37
N TRP A 41 21.06 -22.75 -23.33
CA TRP A 41 19.87 -23.15 -22.57
C TRP A 41 20.09 -23.00 -21.06
N ARG A 42 21.22 -23.50 -20.54
CA ARG A 42 21.56 -23.38 -19.11
C ARG A 42 21.67 -21.91 -18.67
N ASN A 43 22.33 -21.08 -19.48
CA ASN A 43 22.45 -19.65 -19.21
C ASN A 43 21.10 -18.94 -19.33
N GLY A 44 20.25 -19.37 -20.27
CA GLY A 44 18.90 -18.86 -20.45
C GLY A 44 18.00 -19.12 -19.24
N GLU A 45 18.00 -20.34 -18.70
CA GLU A 45 17.24 -20.65 -17.48
C GLU A 45 17.71 -19.84 -16.27
N GLN A 46 19.02 -19.69 -16.10
CA GLN A 46 19.58 -18.87 -15.01
C GLN A 46 19.19 -17.40 -15.14
N ALA A 47 19.34 -16.82 -16.32
CA ALA A 47 18.98 -15.42 -16.57
C ALA A 47 17.49 -15.15 -16.35
N VAL A 48 16.61 -16.07 -16.76
CA VAL A 48 15.17 -15.96 -16.54
C VAL A 48 14.83 -16.08 -15.05
N ASN A 49 15.45 -17.02 -14.34
CA ASN A 49 15.23 -17.20 -12.90
C ASN A 49 15.73 -16.00 -12.09
N ASP A 50 16.90 -15.47 -12.41
CA ASP A 50 17.46 -14.28 -11.75
C ASP A 50 16.57 -13.07 -11.97
N LEU A 51 16.09 -12.85 -13.21
CA LEU A 51 15.15 -11.77 -13.51
C LEU A 51 13.82 -11.94 -12.75
N ALA A 52 13.31 -13.17 -12.69
CA ALA A 52 12.08 -13.47 -11.96
C ALA A 52 12.24 -13.24 -10.44
N MET A 53 13.39 -13.60 -9.87
CA MET A 53 13.72 -13.34 -8.47
C MET A 53 13.86 -11.84 -8.19
N GLN A 54 14.57 -11.10 -9.04
CA GLN A 54 14.72 -9.66 -8.93
C GLN A 54 13.36 -8.95 -9.00
N LEU A 55 12.53 -9.29 -9.98
CA LEU A 55 11.19 -8.72 -10.12
C LEU A 55 10.32 -9.00 -8.89
N ARG A 56 10.34 -10.24 -8.39
CA ARG A 56 9.59 -10.63 -7.19
C ARG A 56 10.04 -9.84 -5.96
N ASN A 57 11.35 -9.71 -5.76
CA ASN A 57 11.91 -8.96 -4.64
C ASN A 57 11.58 -7.46 -4.74
N GLN A 58 11.63 -6.90 -5.95
CA GLN A 58 11.26 -5.51 -6.19
C GLN A 58 9.79 -5.26 -5.88
N VAL A 59 8.88 -6.12 -6.38
CA VAL A 59 7.44 -6.02 -6.09
C VAL A 59 7.17 -6.16 -4.59
N SER A 60 7.79 -7.15 -3.92
CA SER A 60 7.62 -7.33 -2.48
C SER A 60 8.11 -6.12 -1.68
N THR A 61 9.26 -5.57 -2.05
CA THR A 61 9.82 -4.37 -1.42
C THR A 61 8.92 -3.17 -1.64
N GLN A 62 8.39 -2.99 -2.85
CA GLN A 62 7.46 -1.91 -3.18
C GLN A 62 6.14 -2.02 -2.41
N VAL A 63 5.58 -3.22 -2.28
CA VAL A 63 4.39 -3.49 -1.45
C VAL A 63 4.67 -3.17 0.01
N LYS A 64 5.79 -3.66 0.57
CA LYS A 64 6.17 -3.40 1.96
C LYS A 64 6.36 -1.91 2.23
N MET A 65 7.09 -1.21 1.37
CA MET A 65 7.31 0.24 1.50
C MET A 65 6.01 1.00 1.42
N TYR A 66 5.10 0.63 0.50
CA TYR A 66 3.79 1.26 0.42
C TYR A 66 2.99 1.03 1.69
N LEU A 67 2.84 -0.22 2.14
CA LEU A 67 2.08 -0.56 3.34
C LEU A 67 2.66 0.08 4.60
N SER A 68 3.98 0.11 4.76
CA SER A 68 4.64 0.82 5.88
C SER A 68 4.33 2.31 5.82
N ASN A 69 4.55 2.98 4.68
CA ASN A 69 4.19 4.39 4.51
C ASN A 69 2.69 4.65 4.73
N TYR A 70 1.84 3.71 4.35
CA TYR A 70 0.39 3.85 4.41
C TYR A 70 -0.13 3.65 5.84
N LEU A 71 0.45 2.72 6.61
CA LEU A 71 0.01 2.36 7.96
C LEU A 71 0.72 3.14 9.07
N GLU A 72 1.93 3.65 8.85
CA GLU A 72 2.68 4.39 9.88
C GLU A 72 2.29 5.88 9.94
N LYS A 73 2.06 6.53 8.79
CA LYS A 73 1.75 7.97 8.70
C LYS A 73 0.54 8.41 9.54
N PRO A 74 -0.57 7.67 9.62
CA PRO A 74 -1.71 8.04 10.46
C PRO A 74 -1.33 8.28 11.92
N ASP A 75 -0.43 7.47 12.48
CA ASP A 75 -0.01 7.62 13.86
C ASP A 75 0.80 8.91 14.05
N LEU A 76 1.75 9.18 13.14
CA LEU A 76 2.56 10.38 13.15
C LEU A 76 1.70 11.67 13.04
N ILE A 77 0.74 11.69 12.12
CA ILE A 77 -0.18 12.83 11.94
C ILE A 77 -1.02 13.06 13.20
N ASN A 78 -1.57 12.00 13.77
CA ASN A 78 -2.34 12.10 15.01
C ASN A 78 -1.47 12.61 16.18
N GLN A 79 -0.21 12.16 16.29
CA GLN A 79 0.70 12.67 17.32
C GLN A 79 0.99 14.17 17.15
N PHE A 80 1.21 14.64 15.92
CA PHE A 80 1.36 16.08 15.64
C PHE A 80 0.12 16.86 16.06
N ASN A 81 -1.06 16.37 15.71
CA ASN A 81 -2.34 16.94 16.09
C ASN A 81 -2.50 17.01 17.62
N ALA A 82 -2.19 15.93 18.32
CA ALA A 82 -2.26 15.88 19.78
C ALA A 82 -1.28 16.86 20.43
N LYS A 83 -0.05 16.96 19.92
CA LYS A 83 0.94 17.93 20.40
C LYS A 83 0.50 19.37 20.16
N ALA A 84 -0.05 19.67 18.98
CA ALA A 84 -0.55 21.00 18.67
C ALA A 84 -1.73 21.40 19.57
N VAL A 85 -2.61 20.45 19.92
CA VAL A 85 -3.66 20.68 20.93
C VAL A 85 -3.06 20.90 22.33
N GLN A 86 -2.11 20.06 22.74
CA GLN A 86 -1.44 20.17 24.05
C GLN A 86 -0.73 21.52 24.23
N LEU A 87 -0.11 22.03 23.16
CA LEU A 87 0.59 23.31 23.13
C LEU A 87 -0.36 24.52 22.93
N GLY A 88 -1.67 24.29 22.80
CA GLY A 88 -2.66 25.34 22.57
C GLY A 88 -2.60 26.00 21.19
N GLN A 89 -1.85 25.41 20.24
CA GLN A 89 -1.76 25.85 18.85
C GLN A 89 -3.02 25.49 18.06
N ILE A 90 -3.64 24.36 18.40
CA ILE A 90 -4.98 23.98 17.94
C ILE A 90 -5.94 24.10 19.12
N LYS A 91 -7.01 24.87 18.95
CA LYS A 91 -8.10 24.98 19.91
C LYS A 91 -9.31 24.26 19.36
N LEU A 92 -9.78 23.21 20.03
CA LEU A 92 -10.95 22.43 19.57
C LEU A 92 -12.26 23.24 19.52
N GLY A 93 -12.32 24.38 20.20
CA GLY A 93 -13.44 25.33 20.12
C GLY A 93 -13.36 26.34 18.97
N ASP A 94 -12.23 26.40 18.24
CA ASP A 94 -12.05 27.25 17.06
C ASP A 94 -12.13 26.39 15.79
N ALA A 95 -13.36 26.16 15.33
CA ALA A 95 -13.61 25.35 14.15
C ALA A 95 -12.91 25.90 12.91
N ALA A 96 -12.90 27.22 12.70
CA ALA A 96 -12.29 27.83 11.52
C ALA A 96 -10.76 27.68 11.52
N GLY A 97 -10.11 27.86 12.68
CA GLY A 97 -8.68 27.60 12.85
C GLY A 97 -8.33 26.12 12.60
N LEU A 98 -9.14 25.21 13.13
CA LEU A 98 -8.98 23.76 12.94
C LEU A 98 -9.16 23.34 11.48
N GLU A 99 -10.22 23.82 10.80
CA GLU A 99 -10.47 23.59 9.38
C GLU A 99 -9.25 23.96 8.52
N ARG A 100 -8.72 25.18 8.70
CA ARG A 100 -7.55 25.66 7.95
C ARG A 100 -6.31 24.83 8.26
N HIS A 101 -6.11 24.47 9.53
CA HIS A 101 -4.97 23.65 9.93
C HIS A 101 -4.99 22.30 9.23
N LEU A 102 -6.11 21.57 9.33
CA LEU A 102 -6.23 20.23 8.73
C LEU A 102 -6.17 20.29 7.22
N TRP A 103 -6.78 21.31 6.60
CA TRP A 103 -6.75 21.45 5.15
C TRP A 103 -5.33 21.62 4.62
N ASN A 104 -4.48 22.41 5.31
CA ASN A 104 -3.07 22.52 4.93
C ASN A 104 -2.30 21.22 5.22
N GLN A 105 -2.58 20.57 6.35
CA GLN A 105 -1.93 19.33 6.74
C GLN A 105 -2.17 18.22 5.71
N ILE A 106 -3.41 18.00 5.26
CA ILE A 106 -3.72 16.90 4.33
C ILE A 106 -3.04 17.07 2.96
N GLN A 107 -2.69 18.29 2.55
CA GLN A 107 -1.92 18.52 1.30
C GLN A 107 -0.51 17.93 1.37
N LEU A 108 0.08 17.84 2.56
CA LEU A 108 1.43 17.30 2.76
C LEU A 108 1.46 15.76 2.67
N PHE A 109 0.31 15.11 2.76
CA PHE A 109 0.19 13.66 2.82
C PHE A 109 -0.71 13.14 1.69
N PRO A 110 -0.19 12.94 0.46
CA PRO A 110 -0.99 12.59 -0.71
C PRO A 110 -1.67 11.22 -0.61
N LEU A 111 -1.19 10.34 0.27
CA LEU A 111 -1.77 9.01 0.51
C LEU A 111 -2.86 8.99 1.59
N ILE A 112 -3.11 10.12 2.26
CA ILE A 112 -4.10 10.20 3.33
C ILE A 112 -5.43 10.64 2.74
N SER A 113 -6.48 9.86 3.02
CA SER A 113 -7.82 10.11 2.50
C SER A 113 -8.62 11.07 3.37
N TYR A 114 -8.42 11.05 4.69
CA TYR A 114 -9.18 11.88 5.61
C TYR A 114 -8.34 12.20 6.86
N ILE A 115 -8.37 13.45 7.32
CA ILE A 115 -7.94 13.85 8.67
C ILE A 115 -9.13 14.49 9.39
N GLN A 116 -9.42 14.06 10.63
CA GLN A 116 -10.63 14.49 11.33
C GLN A 116 -10.48 14.59 12.84
N PHE A 117 -11.32 15.42 13.43
CA PHE A 117 -11.46 15.61 14.87
C PHE A 117 -12.91 15.49 15.28
N GLY A 118 -13.14 14.82 16.40
CA GLY A 118 -14.40 14.84 17.14
C GLY A 118 -14.14 15.25 18.57
N THR A 119 -15.01 16.08 19.12
CA THR A 119 -14.95 16.50 20.53
C THR A 119 -15.95 15.71 21.37
N GLU A 120 -15.73 15.68 22.69
CA GLU A 120 -16.68 15.10 23.65
C GLU A 120 -18.06 15.76 23.62
N THR A 121 -18.14 17.02 23.18
CA THR A 121 -19.40 17.76 23.03
C THR A 121 -20.15 17.45 21.73
N GLY A 122 -19.54 16.66 20.84
CA GLY A 122 -20.13 16.28 19.55
C GLY A 122 -19.82 17.23 18.39
N GLU A 123 -18.94 18.22 18.60
CA GLU A 123 -18.40 19.01 17.48
C GLU A 123 -17.43 18.16 16.66
N PHE A 124 -17.47 18.35 15.35
CA PHE A 124 -16.69 17.61 14.36
C PHE A 124 -16.16 18.56 13.30
N VAL A 125 -14.89 18.37 12.95
CA VAL A 125 -14.25 18.99 11.80
C VAL A 125 -13.44 17.92 11.08
N GLY A 126 -13.55 17.89 9.77
CA GLY A 126 -12.88 16.91 8.95
C GLY A 126 -12.49 17.47 7.59
N VAL A 127 -11.39 16.96 7.04
CA VAL A 127 -10.94 17.22 5.67
C VAL A 127 -10.80 15.92 4.90
N GLU A 128 -11.58 15.77 3.83
CA GLU A 128 -11.58 14.58 2.99
C GLU A 128 -10.93 14.89 1.64
N ARG A 129 -9.95 14.08 1.24
CA ARG A 129 -9.42 14.09 -0.12
C ARG A 129 -10.35 13.30 -1.03
N GLN A 130 -10.97 13.97 -1.99
CA GLN A 130 -11.82 13.32 -2.99
C GLN A 130 -11.00 12.77 -4.15
N ASP A 131 -9.99 13.54 -4.59
CA ASP A 131 -9.07 13.18 -5.67
C ASP A 131 -7.72 13.93 -5.51
N LYS A 132 -6.88 13.92 -6.54
CA LYS A 132 -5.54 14.56 -6.51
C LYS A 132 -5.60 16.08 -6.32
N HIS A 133 -6.71 16.73 -6.67
CA HIS A 133 -6.84 18.19 -6.71
C HIS A 133 -7.95 18.74 -5.81
N ARG A 134 -8.91 17.89 -5.40
CA ARG A 134 -10.04 18.31 -4.57
C ARG A 134 -9.94 17.76 -3.14
N VAL A 135 -10.00 18.69 -2.19
CA VAL A 135 -10.16 18.42 -0.77
C VAL A 135 -11.40 19.16 -0.29
N ASP A 136 -12.30 18.44 0.37
CA ASP A 136 -13.53 18.99 0.92
C ASP A 136 -13.39 19.15 2.43
N ILE A 137 -14.06 20.15 2.99
CA ILE A 137 -14.19 20.35 4.44
C ILE A 137 -15.57 19.90 4.86
N THR A 138 -15.64 19.08 5.91
CA THR A 138 -16.87 18.73 6.57
C THR A 138 -16.88 19.25 7.99
N ILE A 139 -18.03 19.82 8.39
CA ILE A 139 -18.29 20.20 9.78
C ILE A 139 -19.60 19.58 10.27
N SER A 140 -19.65 19.31 11.57
CA SER A 140 -20.89 18.96 12.26
C SER A 140 -20.84 19.42 13.71
N GLY A 141 -21.98 19.82 14.28
CA GLY A 141 -22.05 20.24 15.67
C GLY A 141 -23.22 21.18 15.91
N LYS A 142 -23.11 22.03 16.94
CA LYS A 142 -24.17 22.97 17.31
C LYS A 142 -24.50 23.94 16.16
N ALA A 143 -23.48 24.42 15.44
CA ALA A 143 -23.65 25.39 14.35
C ALA A 143 -24.39 24.81 13.13
N THR A 144 -24.37 23.48 12.96
CA THR A 144 -25.04 22.79 11.84
C THR A 144 -26.29 22.04 12.29
N SER A 145 -26.74 22.22 13.54
CA SER A 145 -27.81 21.41 14.14
C SER A 145 -27.54 19.89 14.04
N LYS A 146 -26.28 19.49 14.24
CA LYS A 146 -25.76 18.10 14.08
C LYS A 146 -25.87 17.54 12.66
N ASN A 147 -26.08 18.39 11.65
CA ASN A 147 -25.95 17.98 10.27
C ASN A 147 -24.46 17.79 9.92
N PHE A 148 -24.15 16.74 9.17
CA PHE A 148 -22.86 16.48 8.54
C PHE A 148 -22.79 17.27 7.23
N SER A 149 -22.35 18.52 7.34
CA SER A 149 -22.37 19.48 6.23
C SER A 149 -20.99 19.52 5.56
N THR A 150 -20.93 19.12 4.30
CA THR A 150 -19.71 19.03 3.50
C THR A 150 -19.67 20.16 2.48
N TYR A 151 -18.51 20.81 2.36
CA TYR A 151 -18.27 21.97 1.53
C TYR A 151 -17.07 21.75 0.62
N ASN A 152 -17.18 22.22 -0.62
CA ASN A 152 -16.00 22.42 -1.49
C ASN A 152 -15.07 23.46 -0.86
N THR A 153 -13.79 23.43 -1.26
CA THR A 153 -12.79 24.41 -0.83
C THR A 153 -12.15 25.15 -1.99
N ASP A 154 -11.69 26.38 -1.74
CA ASP A 154 -10.80 27.10 -2.65
C ASP A 154 -9.34 26.67 -2.47
N LYS A 155 -8.42 27.32 -3.20
CA LYS A 155 -6.97 27.05 -3.14
C LYS A 155 -6.32 27.38 -1.79
N ASN A 156 -7.03 28.08 -0.90
CA ASN A 156 -6.56 28.48 0.42
C ASN A 156 -7.21 27.67 1.55
N GLY A 157 -8.05 26.69 1.22
CA GLY A 157 -8.80 25.91 2.20
C GLY A 157 -10.01 26.62 2.80
N THR A 158 -10.52 27.66 2.14
CA THR A 158 -11.77 28.34 2.55
C THR A 158 -12.97 27.59 1.96
N ARG A 159 -13.99 27.35 2.79
CA ARG A 159 -15.27 26.75 2.35
C ARG A 159 -15.93 27.64 1.29
N THR A 160 -16.45 27.03 0.23
CA THR A 160 -17.16 27.74 -0.85
C THR A 160 -18.61 27.28 -0.95
N GLN A 161 -18.88 26.20 -1.67
CA GLN A 161 -20.22 25.67 -1.92
C GLN A 161 -20.54 24.52 -0.97
N LEU A 162 -21.71 24.54 -0.33
CA LEU A 162 -22.27 23.39 0.36
C LEU A 162 -22.67 22.33 -0.67
N ILE A 163 -22.07 21.14 -0.59
CA ILE A 163 -22.32 20.05 -1.55
C ILE A 163 -23.22 18.95 -1.00
N SER A 164 -23.24 18.77 0.33
CA SER A 164 -24.07 17.76 0.97
C SER A 164 -24.32 18.10 2.42
N SER A 165 -25.48 17.72 2.95
CA SER A 165 -25.82 17.85 4.36
C SER A 165 -26.70 16.68 4.76
N LYS A 166 -26.22 15.84 5.68
CA LYS A 166 -26.98 14.69 6.22
C LYS A 166 -27.26 14.89 7.71
N PRO A 167 -28.48 14.64 8.20
CA PRO A 167 -28.82 14.85 9.60
C PRO A 167 -28.19 13.80 10.52
N ASP A 168 -28.29 14.05 11.83
CA ASP A 168 -28.05 13.09 12.90
C ASP A 168 -26.63 12.49 12.96
N TYR A 169 -25.62 13.31 12.67
CA TYR A 169 -24.24 12.89 12.85
C TYR A 169 -23.76 13.10 14.28
N ASP A 170 -23.12 12.07 14.84
CA ASP A 170 -22.40 12.15 16.10
C ASP A 170 -21.03 11.46 15.95
N PRO A 171 -19.90 12.20 16.05
CA PRO A 171 -18.57 11.62 15.92
C PRO A 171 -18.30 10.57 17.00
N ARG A 172 -18.93 10.67 18.18
CA ARG A 172 -18.66 9.81 19.35
C ARG A 172 -19.21 8.40 19.18
N GLN A 173 -20.12 8.21 18.24
CA GLN A 173 -20.66 6.90 17.89
C GLN A 173 -19.87 6.22 16.77
N ARG A 174 -18.91 6.92 16.15
CA ARG A 174 -18.19 6.40 15.00
C ARG A 174 -17.08 5.44 15.43
N PRO A 175 -16.78 4.38 14.65
CA PRO A 175 -15.78 3.37 15.00
C PRO A 175 -14.38 3.93 15.29
N TRP A 176 -13.97 4.99 14.60
CA TRP A 176 -12.69 5.65 14.82
C TRP A 176 -12.61 6.36 16.17
N TYR A 177 -13.72 6.92 16.65
CA TYR A 177 -13.78 7.60 17.95
C TYR A 177 -13.85 6.56 19.06
N THR A 178 -14.79 5.61 18.95
CA THR A 178 -15.04 4.62 20.01
C THR A 178 -13.85 3.70 20.24
N ALA A 179 -13.14 3.28 19.18
CA ALA A 179 -11.94 2.45 19.32
C ALA A 179 -10.85 3.17 20.13
N ALA A 180 -10.53 4.40 19.77
CA ALA A 180 -9.50 5.20 20.42
C ALA A 180 -9.90 5.58 21.86
N ALA A 181 -11.14 6.02 22.07
CA ALA A 181 -11.65 6.39 23.39
C ALA A 181 -11.70 5.19 24.36
N LYS A 182 -12.08 4.00 23.87
CA LYS A 182 -12.13 2.77 24.67
C LYS A 182 -10.74 2.30 25.07
N GLU A 183 -9.79 2.29 24.13
CA GLU A 183 -8.41 1.83 24.38
C GLU A 183 -7.60 2.85 25.21
N GLY A 184 -8.00 4.11 25.23
CA GLY A 184 -7.30 5.19 25.93
C GLY A 184 -5.93 5.55 25.31
N LYS A 185 -5.62 5.01 24.13
CA LYS A 185 -4.38 5.20 23.37
C LYS A 185 -4.64 5.10 21.87
N SER A 186 -3.59 5.29 21.09
CA SER A 186 -3.66 5.18 19.62
C SER A 186 -4.18 3.80 19.21
N ALA A 187 -5.30 3.75 18.50
CA ALA A 187 -6.00 2.50 18.17
C ALA A 187 -6.52 2.51 16.73
N TRP A 188 -6.57 1.32 16.13
CA TRP A 188 -7.22 1.11 14.84
C TRP A 188 -8.69 0.82 15.03
N SER A 189 -9.55 1.40 14.20
CA SER A 189 -10.96 1.01 14.12
C SER A 189 -11.12 -0.34 13.42
N SER A 190 -12.32 -0.94 13.52
CA SER A 190 -12.78 -1.88 12.50
C SER A 190 -12.96 -1.16 11.16
N ILE A 191 -13.04 -1.91 10.06
CA ILE A 191 -13.44 -1.34 8.76
C ILE A 191 -14.89 -0.85 8.88
N TYR A 192 -15.18 0.32 8.33
CA TYR A 192 -16.50 0.93 8.38
C TYR A 192 -16.78 1.76 7.12
N VAL A 193 -18.04 2.11 6.94
CA VAL A 193 -18.51 2.95 5.84
C VAL A 193 -18.52 4.42 6.27
N TYR A 194 -18.01 5.32 5.43
CA TYR A 194 -18.11 6.77 5.65
C TYR A 194 -19.57 7.21 5.82
N PHE A 195 -19.78 8.29 6.57
CA PHE A 195 -21.14 8.77 6.84
C PHE A 195 -21.76 9.45 5.60
N SER A 196 -20.97 10.25 4.89
CA SER A 196 -21.38 10.95 3.67
C SER A 196 -21.49 10.04 2.45
N SER A 197 -20.71 8.96 2.37
CA SER A 197 -20.57 8.15 1.16
C SER A 197 -20.46 6.65 1.44
N GLN A 198 -20.64 5.81 0.41
CA GLN A 198 -20.49 4.35 0.52
C GLN A 198 -19.02 3.88 0.47
N LYS A 199 -18.07 4.78 0.75
CA LYS A 199 -16.64 4.44 0.76
C LYS A 199 -16.30 3.68 2.03
N LEU A 200 -15.51 2.62 1.90
CA LEU A 200 -14.96 1.87 3.02
C LEU A 200 -13.63 2.48 3.47
N ALA A 201 -13.46 2.54 4.79
CA ALA A 201 -12.25 3.02 5.41
C ALA A 201 -11.90 2.25 6.68
N ILE A 202 -10.63 2.37 7.05
CA ILE A 202 -10.11 2.04 8.37
C ILE A 202 -9.38 3.26 8.91
N SER A 203 -9.52 3.55 10.19
CA SER A 203 -8.98 4.75 10.80
C SER A 203 -8.00 4.42 11.91
N LYS A 204 -6.92 5.19 11.98
CA LYS A 204 -6.12 5.28 13.21
C LYS A 204 -6.66 6.46 14.00
N GLY A 205 -7.21 6.21 15.18
CA GLY A 205 -7.65 7.24 16.12
C GLY A 205 -6.69 7.38 17.29
N LEU A 206 -6.58 8.59 17.82
CA LEU A 206 -5.80 8.92 19.02
C LEU A 206 -6.67 9.78 19.96
N PRO A 207 -6.93 9.33 21.20
CA PRO A 207 -7.66 10.13 22.16
C PRO A 207 -6.83 11.33 22.63
N LEU A 208 -7.51 12.46 22.83
CA LEU A 208 -6.93 13.72 23.27
C LEU A 208 -7.40 14.00 24.69
N TYR A 209 -6.46 14.30 25.58
CA TYR A 209 -6.74 14.55 27.00
C TYR A 209 -6.40 15.99 27.40
N SER A 210 -7.18 16.54 28.32
CA SER A 210 -6.84 17.78 29.02
C SER A 210 -5.65 17.60 29.94
N ALA A 211 -5.08 18.70 30.44
CA ALA A 211 -4.06 18.67 31.49
C ALA A 211 -4.50 17.94 32.78
N THR A 212 -5.81 17.81 33.01
CA THR A 212 -6.40 17.10 34.15
C THR A 212 -6.69 15.62 33.85
N GLY A 213 -6.27 15.11 32.70
CA GLY A 213 -6.49 13.71 32.29
C GLY A 213 -7.91 13.40 31.79
N LYS A 214 -8.76 14.42 31.57
CA LYS A 214 -10.12 14.21 31.04
C LYS A 214 -10.06 14.09 29.51
N LEU A 215 -10.76 13.12 28.93
CA LEU A 215 -10.93 13.05 27.47
C LEU A 215 -11.60 14.35 27.01
N ILE A 216 -11.07 14.98 25.95
CA ILE A 216 -11.63 16.19 25.34
C ILE A 216 -12.06 15.95 23.89
N GLY A 217 -11.59 14.86 23.28
CA GLY A 217 -11.94 14.46 21.94
C GLY A 217 -11.02 13.37 21.40
N VAL A 218 -11.14 13.10 20.11
CA VAL A 218 -10.30 12.15 19.37
C VAL A 218 -9.91 12.80 18.04
N THR A 219 -8.64 12.75 17.70
CA THR A 219 -8.16 12.97 16.31
C THR A 219 -8.05 11.63 15.62
N ALA A 220 -8.38 11.56 14.34
CA ALA A 220 -8.23 10.36 13.55
C ALA A 220 -7.77 10.66 12.13
N VAL A 221 -7.14 9.67 11.53
CA VAL A 221 -6.70 9.69 10.15
C VAL A 221 -7.22 8.44 9.47
N ASP A 222 -7.90 8.64 8.34
CA ASP A 222 -8.56 7.57 7.63
C ASP A 222 -7.77 7.16 6.40
N LEU A 223 -7.77 5.85 6.18
CA LEU A 223 -7.21 5.19 5.04
C LEU A 223 -8.35 4.58 4.24
N SER A 224 -8.51 5.03 3.00
CA SER A 224 -9.53 4.51 2.08
C SER A 224 -9.10 3.14 1.57
N LEU A 225 -10.01 2.16 1.64
CA LEU A 225 -9.75 0.84 1.05
C LEU A 225 -9.67 0.91 -0.49
N ALA A 226 -10.38 1.86 -1.11
CA ALA A 226 -10.31 2.07 -2.55
C ALA A 226 -8.93 2.58 -3.00
N GLN A 227 -8.25 3.39 -2.18
CA GLN A 227 -6.88 3.83 -2.48
C GLN A 227 -5.86 2.69 -2.35
N ILE A 228 -6.06 1.77 -1.39
CA ILE A 228 -5.26 0.55 -1.29
C ILE A 228 -5.47 -0.31 -2.53
N ASP A 229 -6.73 -0.54 -2.91
CA ASP A 229 -7.08 -1.36 -4.07
C ASP A 229 -6.50 -0.79 -5.37
N ALA A 230 -6.64 0.52 -5.61
CA ALA A 230 -6.06 1.19 -6.77
C ALA A 230 -4.53 1.02 -6.84
N PHE A 231 -3.83 1.17 -5.71
CA PHE A 231 -2.38 0.92 -5.66
C PHE A 231 -2.02 -0.54 -5.96
N LEU A 232 -2.77 -1.49 -5.41
CA LEU A 232 -2.55 -2.92 -5.67
C LEU A 232 -2.78 -3.27 -7.14
N GLN A 233 -3.69 -2.58 -7.84
CA GLN A 233 -3.90 -2.74 -9.28
C GLN A 233 -2.79 -2.11 -10.13
N GLU A 234 -2.17 -1.01 -9.68
CA GLU A 234 -1.03 -0.37 -10.35
C GLU A 234 0.24 -1.22 -10.30
N LEU A 235 0.39 -2.05 -9.25
CA LEU A 235 1.39 -3.10 -9.19
C LEU A 235 1.03 -4.18 -10.22
N LYS A 236 1.35 -3.95 -11.50
CA LYS A 236 1.19 -4.93 -12.58
C LYS A 236 2.03 -6.18 -12.30
N ILE A 237 1.49 -7.11 -11.53
CA ILE A 237 2.08 -8.42 -11.34
C ILE A 237 1.74 -9.22 -12.59
N GLY A 238 2.74 -9.50 -13.43
CA GLY A 238 2.55 -10.10 -14.74
C GLY A 238 1.59 -11.29 -14.70
N LYS A 239 0.45 -11.18 -15.40
CA LYS A 239 -0.64 -12.13 -15.74
C LYS A 239 -1.06 -13.26 -14.76
N SER A 240 -0.44 -13.46 -13.60
CA SER A 240 -0.63 -14.69 -12.80
C SER A 240 -0.34 -14.57 -11.30
N GLY A 241 0.10 -13.41 -10.79
CA GLY A 241 0.42 -13.30 -9.36
C GLY A 241 -0.68 -12.59 -8.57
N SER A 242 -1.33 -13.33 -7.68
CA SER A 242 -2.28 -12.79 -6.70
C SER A 242 -1.55 -12.36 -5.43
N VAL A 243 -1.80 -11.13 -4.96
CA VAL A 243 -1.34 -10.66 -3.65
C VAL A 243 -2.43 -10.95 -2.63
N PHE A 244 -2.13 -11.79 -1.65
CA PHE A 244 -2.98 -12.00 -0.49
C PHE A 244 -2.38 -11.24 0.70
N SER A 245 -3.09 -10.23 1.21
CA SER A 245 -2.76 -9.67 2.53
C SER A 245 -3.50 -10.46 3.60
N TRP A 246 -2.78 -11.22 4.41
CA TRP A 246 -3.33 -11.85 5.61
C TRP A 246 -2.86 -11.07 6.85
N ARG A 247 -3.78 -10.86 7.80
CA ARG A 247 -3.51 -10.19 9.08
C ARG A 247 -3.29 -11.25 10.13
N ASP A 248 -2.07 -11.30 10.66
CA ASP A 248 -1.76 -12.14 11.80
C ASP A 248 -2.42 -11.57 13.06
N ARG A 249 -3.08 -12.43 13.83
CA ARG A 249 -3.61 -12.12 15.16
C ARG A 249 -2.86 -12.99 16.15
N GLU A 250 -1.81 -12.44 16.74
CA GLU A 250 -1.23 -12.99 17.96
C GLU A 250 -1.54 -12.09 19.16
N ILE A 251 -2.32 -12.70 20.07
CA ILE A 251 -2.44 -12.58 21.54
C ILE A 251 -2.51 -11.17 22.15
#